data_AF-A0A1W1D608-F1
#
_entry.id   AF-A0A1W1D608-F1
#
_cell.length_a   1.000
_cell.length_b   1.000
_cell.length_c   1.000
_cell.angle_alpha   90.00
_cell.angle_beta   90.00
_cell.angle_gamma   90.00
#
_symmetry.space_group_name_H-M   'P 1'
#
loop_
_entity.id
_entity.type
_entity.pdbx_description
1 polymer ?
#
loop_
_entity_poly.entity_id
_entity_poly.type
_entity_poly.pdbx_seq_one_letter_code
_entity_poly.pdbx_strand_id
1 'polypeptide(L)' 'MEPYLIQQGFIMRTPRGRSATDLAYSHLGLINPANTKDLFNE' A
#
# COMPACT_ATOMS: atom_id res chain seq x y z
N MET A 1 12.51 18.34 -1.93
CA MET A 1 11.05 18.19 -1.73
C MET A 1 10.75 16.70 -1.71
N GLU A 2 10.34 16.15 -0.57
CA GLU A 2 9.85 14.77 -0.54
C GLU A 2 8.40 14.73 -1.08
N PRO A 3 7.95 13.61 -1.68
CA PRO A 3 6.59 13.50 -2.19
C PRO A 3 5.58 13.52 -1.04
N TYR A 4 4.50 14.29 -1.17
CA TYR A 4 3.42 14.41 -0.19
C TYR A 4 2.93 13.06 0.35
N LEU A 5 2.77 12.06 -0.52
CA LEU A 5 2.28 10.73 -0.15
C LEU A 5 3.24 9.95 0.78
N ILE A 6 4.55 10.21 0.70
CA ILE A 6 5.51 9.60 1.64
C ILE A 6 5.43 10.31 2.99
N GLN A 7 5.28 11.63 2.99
CA GLN A 7 5.14 12.42 4.22
C GLN A 7 3.84 12.11 4.98
N GLN A 8 2.75 11.86 4.27
CA GLN A 8 1.48 11.45 4.86
C GLN A 8 1.44 9.96 5.26
N GLY A 9 2.49 9.19 4.98
CA GLY A 9 2.54 7.76 5.32
C GLY A 9 1.69 6.87 4.41
N PHE A 10 1.21 7.36 3.26
CA PHE A 10 0.48 6.55 2.28
C PHE A 10 1.39 5.66 1.42
N ILE A 11 2.65 6.06 1.24
CA ILE A 11 3.65 5.31 0.48
C ILE A 11 4.89 5.07 1.34
N MET A 12 5.34 3.82 1.39
CA MET A 12 6.63 3.43 1.98
C MET A 12 7.64 3.02 0.93
N ARG A 13 8.93 3.15 1.25
CA ARG A 13 10.03 2.64 0.42
C ARG A 13 10.30 1.18 0.77
N THR A 14 10.57 0.38 -0.24
CA THR A 14 10.94 -1.04 -0.13
C THR A 14 12.14 -1.31 -1.03
N PRO A 15 12.89 -2.41 -0.83
CA PRO A 15 13.98 -2.79 -1.74
C PRO A 15 13.55 -2.97 -3.20
N ARG A 16 12.25 -3.20 -3.45
CA ARG A 16 11.67 -3.38 -4.79
C ARG A 16 11.00 -2.12 -5.36
N GLY A 17 11.06 -0.99 -4.66
CA GLY A 17 10.47 0.27 -5.10
C GLY A 17 9.56 0.91 -4.04
N ARG A 18 8.41 1.43 -4.46
CA ARG A 18 7.43 2.07 -3.56
C ARG A 18 6.24 1.15 -3.37
N SER A 19 5.75 1.03 -2.14
CA SER A 19 4.58 0.22 -1.80
C SER A 19 3.54 1.08 -1.08
N ALA A 20 2.26 0.85 -1.37
CA ALA A 20 1.15 1.50 -0.68
C ALA A 20 1.00 0.88 0.72
N THR A 21 0.77 1.72 1.72
CA THR A 21 0.54 1.28 3.10
C THR A 21 -0.94 0.94 3.33
N ASP A 22 -1.26 0.23 4.41
CA ASP A 22 -2.64 -0.01 4.83
C ASP A 22 -3.46 1.27 4.99
N LEU A 23 -2.81 2.36 5.40
CA LEU A 23 -3.41 3.68 5.50
C LEU A 23 -3.90 4.17 4.12
N ALA A 24 -3.14 3.92 3.06
CA ALA A 24 -3.54 4.30 1.71
C ALA A 24 -4.72 3.48 1.21
N TYR A 25 -4.70 2.16 1.44
CA TYR A 25 -5.83 1.29 1.10
C TYR A 25 -7.09 1.71 1.85
N SER A 26 -6.99 1.97 3.15
CA SER A 26 -8.11 2.40 3.99
C SER A 26 -8.68 3.76 3.55
N HIS A 27 -7.82 4.73 3.22
CA HIS A 27 -8.25 6.05 2.74
C HIS A 27 -8.95 5.98 1.38
N LEU A 28 -8.58 5.01 0.54
CA LEU A 28 -9.21 4.78 -0.76
C LEU A 28 -10.42 3.84 -0.69
N GLY A 29 -10.76 3.29 0.48
CA GLY A 29 -11.83 2.30 0.63
C GLY A 29 -11.53 0.98 -0.11
N LEU A 30 -10.25 0.67 -0.32
CA LEU A 30 -9.80 -0.53 -1.02
C LEU A 30 -9.37 -1.60 -0.01
N ILE A 31 -9.53 -2.86 -0.39
CA ILE A 31 -9.00 -4.00 0.37
C ILE A 31 -7.52 -4.14 0.02
N ASN A 32 -6.64 -4.14 1.03
CA ASN A 32 -5.22 -4.41 0.81
C ASN A 32 -5.06 -5.84 0.27
N PRO A 33 -4.46 -6.04 -0.92
CA PRO A 33 -4.25 -7.38 -1.48
C PRO A 33 -3.40 -8.30 -0.60
N ALA A 34 -2.60 -7.77 0.34
CA ALA A 34 -1.91 -8.57 1.34
C ALA A 34 -2.87 -9.26 2.34
N ASN A 35 -4.05 -8.68 2.57
CA ASN A 35 -5.12 -9.28 3.39
C ASN A 35 -6.03 -10.20 2.57
N THR A 36 -6.10 -10.02 1.25
CA THR A 36 -6.77 -10.95 0.35
C THR A 36 -5.86 -12.16 0.09
N LYS A 37 -5.67 -12.98 1.13
CA LYS A 37 -5.22 -14.36 0.92
C LYS A 37 -6.26 -15.06 0.02
N ASP A 38 -5.76 -15.83 -0.94
CA ASP A 38 -6.51 -16.75 -1.81
C ASP A 38 -7.22 -16.19 -3.04
N LEU A 39 -6.47 -15.51 -3.93
CA LEU A 39 -6.90 -15.31 -5.33
C LEU A 39 -6.19 -16.26 -6.33
N PHE A 40 -5.14 -16.98 -5.92
CA PHE A 40 -4.33 -17.83 -6.83
C PHE A 40 -4.06 -19.23 -6.27
N ASN A 41 -4.85 -19.69 -5.29
CA ASN A 41 -4.82 -21.07 -4.82
C ASN A 41 -6.03 -21.82 -5.40
N GLU A 42 -5.95 -22.19 -6.68
CA GLU A 42 -6.74 -23.25 -7.31
C GLU A 42 -5.88 -23.99 -8.35
#